data_AF-A0A379T550-F1
#
_entry.id   AF-A0A379T550-F1
#
_cell.length_a   1.000
_cell.length_b   1.000
_cell.length_c   1.000
_cell.angle_alpha   90.00
_cell.angle_beta   90.00
_cell.angle_gamma   90.00
#
_symmetry.space_group_name_H-M   'P 1'
#
loop_
_entity.id
_entity.type
_entity.pdbx_description
1 polymer ?
#
loop_
_entity_poly.entity_id
_entity_poly.type
_entity_poly.pdbx_seq_one_letter_code
_entity_poly.pdbx_strand_id
1 'polypeptide(L)'
;MEKVSAGYGERIILESIKLNLVPGSRIGLLGRNGAGKSTLIKLLAGELEPLHGEIGLAKGIKLGYFAQHQLEYLRADESPLQHMARLAPQELEQKLRDYLGGFGFQGDKVTEETQRFSGGEKARLVLALIVWQRPNLLLLDEPTNHLDLDMRQALTEALIDFDGALVVVSHDRHLIRSTTDDLYLVHDKKVEPFDGDLEDYQQWLSDVQKQENQSDEPVKENANSAQSRKDQKRREAELRTLTQPLRKEIARLEKEMEKLNAQLAQAEEKLGDSSLYDPSRKAEMTECLQLQARAKSGMEECEMAWLEAQEQLEQMMQKRLITEGRTMSVSVTDDITFRKLTIFMTFMEKGNIARTAEVLDISGVSVHRALHTLEENVRCPLFVHKGRNLIAQPAAWTLLEYCQEVMHVMARGLEETRKTAGVGQGRLRVGTLYSLTLETVPHLIMGMKLRRPDLELDLTMGSNEVLLKMLEDGTLDAILISISESDIDRNSLEVLPLFHDDIYLAAPATATIDTSSPADLRDYRDQKFVSLAEGFATYAGFQEAFHVAGFEPEIVTRVNDIFSMLSLVQAGVGFTLMPGRMKKMYENTVQLLKLSESYQMQQLIAIVFARNRERDPSLLALAAEGRMYARSLQTVG
;
A
#
# COMPACT_ATOMS: atom_id res chain seq x y z
N MET A 1 14.50 -38.39 0.31
CA MET A 1 14.31 -38.66 -1.14
C MET A 1 15.67 -38.93 -1.76
N GLU A 2 15.82 -40.01 -2.52
CA GLU A 2 17.08 -40.33 -3.21
C GLU A 2 16.86 -40.47 -4.72
N LYS A 3 17.49 -39.58 -5.50
CA LYS A 3 17.45 -39.55 -6.98
C LYS A 3 16.03 -39.52 -7.57
N VAL A 4 15.13 -38.76 -6.93
CA VAL A 4 13.73 -38.69 -7.37
C VAL A 4 13.59 -37.74 -8.55
N SER A 5 12.84 -38.13 -9.58
CA SER A 5 12.47 -37.26 -10.70
C SER A 5 10.97 -36.98 -10.72
N ALA A 6 10.59 -35.74 -10.99
CA ALA A 6 9.22 -35.26 -10.93
C ALA A 6 8.81 -34.60 -12.25
N GLY A 7 7.60 -34.85 -12.71
CA GLY A 7 7.12 -34.32 -13.99
C GLY A 7 5.67 -34.67 -14.28
N TYR A 8 5.16 -34.18 -15.41
CA TYR A 8 3.79 -34.44 -15.85
C TYR A 8 3.81 -35.25 -17.14
N GLY A 9 3.25 -36.47 -17.10
CA GLY A 9 3.34 -37.42 -18.22
C GLY A 9 4.81 -37.77 -18.52
N GLU A 10 5.23 -37.61 -19.78
CA GLU A 10 6.63 -37.86 -20.19
C GLU A 10 7.57 -36.66 -19.93
N ARG A 11 7.05 -35.50 -19.52
CA ARG A 11 7.86 -34.29 -19.35
C ARG A 11 8.44 -34.20 -17.94
N ILE A 12 9.74 -34.43 -17.81
CA ILE A 12 10.48 -34.27 -16.56
C ILE A 12 10.73 -32.77 -16.28
N ILE A 13 10.27 -32.31 -15.12
CA ILE A 13 10.42 -30.93 -14.62
C ILE A 13 11.56 -30.84 -13.61
N LEU A 14 11.72 -31.86 -12.76
CA LEU A 14 12.81 -31.97 -11.79
C LEU A 14 13.51 -33.33 -11.93
N GLU A 15 14.83 -33.33 -11.88
CA GLU A 15 15.70 -34.49 -12.08
C GLU A 15 16.59 -34.71 -10.85
N SER A 16 16.69 -35.97 -10.40
CA SER A 16 17.62 -36.40 -9.35
C SER A 16 17.56 -35.59 -8.05
N ILE A 17 16.35 -35.29 -7.57
CA ILE A 17 16.11 -34.57 -6.31
C ILE A 17 16.73 -35.35 -5.15
N LYS A 18 17.59 -34.67 -4.38
CA LYS A 18 18.13 -35.14 -3.11
C LYS A 18 17.71 -34.18 -2.01
N LEU A 19 16.62 -34.51 -1.34
CA LEU A 19 16.07 -33.73 -0.23
C LEU A 19 15.82 -34.67 0.95
N ASN A 20 16.26 -34.27 2.13
CA ASN A 20 15.99 -34.98 3.38
C ASN A 20 15.35 -34.02 4.37
N LEU A 21 14.11 -34.31 4.76
CA LEU A 21 13.36 -33.52 5.74
C LEU A 21 13.42 -34.24 7.08
N VAL A 22 13.97 -33.58 8.09
CA VAL A 22 13.97 -34.09 9.47
C VAL A 22 12.91 -33.37 10.30
N PRO A 23 12.42 -33.95 11.41
CA PRO A 23 11.51 -33.25 12.30
C PRO A 23 12.10 -31.89 12.74
N GLY A 24 11.31 -30.83 12.65
CA GLY A 24 11.73 -29.47 12.96
C GLY A 24 12.48 -28.73 11.84
N SER A 25 12.73 -29.36 10.68
CA SER A 25 13.30 -28.66 9.52
C SER A 25 12.41 -27.50 9.09
N ARG A 26 12.98 -26.31 8.90
CA ARG A 26 12.28 -25.13 8.39
C ARG A 26 12.93 -24.66 7.09
N ILE A 27 12.31 -25.00 5.96
CA ILE A 27 12.92 -24.86 4.63
C ILE A 27 12.17 -23.82 3.79
N GLY A 28 12.91 -22.88 3.19
CA GLY A 28 12.43 -21.97 2.17
C GLY A 28 12.87 -22.41 0.77
N LEU A 29 11.94 -22.59 -0.17
CA LEU A 29 12.30 -22.89 -1.57
C LEU A 29 12.38 -21.61 -2.41
N LEU A 30 13.56 -21.36 -2.97
CA LEU A 30 13.88 -20.29 -3.89
C LEU A 30 13.89 -20.81 -5.33
N GLY A 31 13.73 -19.91 -6.30
CA GLY A 31 13.78 -20.25 -7.73
C GLY A 31 12.87 -19.36 -8.57
N ARG A 32 13.10 -19.32 -9.89
CA ARG A 32 12.29 -18.54 -10.83
C ARG A 32 10.86 -19.07 -10.94
N ASN A 33 9.96 -18.25 -11.46
CA ASN A 33 8.61 -18.69 -11.80
C ASN A 33 8.70 -19.72 -12.92
N GLY A 34 8.03 -20.86 -12.73
CA GLY A 34 8.14 -22.00 -13.66
C GLY A 34 9.37 -22.91 -13.45
N ALA A 35 10.23 -22.66 -12.45
CA ALA A 35 11.41 -23.50 -12.19
C ALA A 35 11.08 -24.90 -11.61
N GLY A 36 9.84 -25.11 -11.13
CA GLY A 36 9.39 -26.39 -10.60
C GLY A 36 9.04 -26.43 -9.10
N LYS A 37 9.06 -25.29 -8.40
CA LYS A 37 8.76 -25.20 -6.94
C LYS A 37 7.45 -25.89 -6.55
N SER A 38 6.33 -25.52 -7.17
CA SER A 38 5.03 -26.17 -6.92
C SER A 38 5.00 -27.64 -7.34
N THR A 39 5.85 -28.06 -8.29
CA THR A 39 5.96 -29.49 -8.66
C THR A 39 6.66 -30.28 -7.55
N LEU A 40 7.68 -29.71 -6.92
CA LEU A 40 8.32 -30.29 -5.74
C LEU A 40 7.36 -30.38 -4.55
N ILE A 41 6.57 -29.34 -4.30
CA ILE A 41 5.58 -29.37 -3.21
C ILE A 41 4.52 -30.44 -3.45
N LYS A 42 3.95 -30.54 -4.66
CA LYS A 42 2.96 -31.58 -5.00
C LYS A 42 3.50 -32.99 -4.85
N LEU A 43 4.78 -33.19 -5.17
CA LEU A 43 5.48 -34.45 -4.96
C LEU A 43 5.65 -34.77 -3.48
N LEU A 44 5.98 -33.79 -2.65
CA LEU A 44 6.06 -33.94 -1.18
C LEU A 44 4.69 -34.16 -0.54
N ALA A 45 3.64 -33.54 -1.10
CA ALA A 45 2.26 -33.70 -0.66
C ALA A 45 1.65 -35.05 -1.05
N GLY A 46 2.29 -35.80 -1.96
CA GLY A 46 1.78 -37.05 -2.50
C GLY A 46 0.69 -36.87 -3.57
N GLU A 47 0.48 -35.65 -4.07
CA GLU A 47 -0.42 -35.37 -5.20
C GLU A 47 0.21 -35.73 -6.55
N LEU A 48 1.54 -35.88 -6.59
CA LEU A 48 2.30 -36.27 -7.78
C LEU A 48 3.14 -37.50 -7.47
N GLU A 49 3.00 -38.54 -8.28
CA GLU A 49 3.86 -39.73 -8.16
C GLU A 49 5.25 -39.46 -8.76
N PRO A 50 6.32 -40.01 -8.16
CA PRO A 50 7.66 -39.90 -8.72
C PRO A 50 7.76 -40.68 -10.04
N LEU A 51 8.35 -40.06 -11.07
CA LEU A 51 8.62 -40.74 -12.34
C LEU A 51 9.76 -41.77 -12.18
N HIS A 52 10.77 -41.42 -11.38
CA HIS A 52 11.90 -42.27 -11.04
C HIS A 52 12.33 -41.99 -9.59
N GLY A 53 13.01 -42.96 -8.95
CA GLY A 53 13.47 -42.87 -7.57
C GLY A 53 12.38 -43.22 -6.54
N GLU A 54 12.75 -43.20 -5.26
CA GLU A 54 11.84 -43.56 -4.16
C GLU A 54 11.69 -42.42 -3.14
N ILE A 55 10.46 -42.25 -2.66
CA ILE A 55 10.12 -41.34 -1.58
C ILE A 55 9.80 -42.17 -0.34
N GLY A 56 10.69 -42.15 0.64
CA GLY A 56 10.46 -42.74 1.95
C GLY A 56 9.83 -41.72 2.89
N LEU A 57 8.58 -41.97 3.32
CA LEU A 57 7.92 -41.20 4.38
C LEU A 57 8.05 -41.94 5.72
N ALA A 58 8.31 -41.21 6.80
CA ALA A 58 8.35 -41.78 8.14
C ALA A 58 6.95 -42.28 8.56
N LYS A 59 6.89 -43.41 9.29
CA LYS A 59 5.63 -43.94 9.82
C LYS A 59 4.99 -42.94 10.79
N GLY A 60 3.76 -42.52 10.51
CA GLY A 60 3.01 -41.57 11.35
C GLY A 60 3.16 -40.10 10.94
N ILE A 61 3.65 -39.80 9.73
CA ILE A 61 3.62 -38.44 9.18
C ILE A 61 2.16 -37.98 9.00
N LYS A 62 1.86 -36.77 9.48
CA LYS A 62 0.60 -36.05 9.31
C LYS A 62 0.91 -34.79 8.51
N LEU A 63 0.55 -34.82 7.24
CA LEU A 63 0.82 -33.73 6.31
C LEU A 63 -0.30 -32.69 6.38
N GLY A 64 0.07 -31.42 6.57
CA GLY A 64 -0.75 -30.28 6.22
C GLY A 64 -0.23 -29.69 4.92
N TYR A 65 -1.08 -29.54 3.92
CA TYR A 65 -0.74 -28.83 2.68
C TYR A 65 -1.63 -27.60 2.60
N PHE A 66 -1.07 -26.43 2.28
CA PHE A 66 -1.80 -25.20 1.97
C PHE A 66 -1.43 -24.77 0.55
N ALA A 67 -2.41 -24.81 -0.34
CA ALA A 67 -2.25 -24.45 -1.74
C ALA A 67 -3.32 -23.44 -2.16
N GLN A 68 -3.03 -22.65 -3.19
CA GLN A 68 -3.95 -21.61 -3.71
C GLN A 68 -5.34 -22.16 -4.08
N HIS A 69 -5.46 -23.43 -4.48
CA HIS A 69 -6.74 -24.07 -4.82
C HIS A 69 -7.56 -24.53 -3.60
N GLN A 70 -7.03 -24.48 -2.37
CA GLN A 70 -7.75 -24.99 -1.21
C GLN A 70 -8.91 -24.09 -0.73
N LEU A 71 -8.91 -22.85 -1.16
CA LEU A 71 -10.05 -21.94 -0.99
C LEU A 71 -11.34 -22.53 -1.60
N GLU A 72 -11.22 -23.40 -2.62
CA GLU A 72 -12.34 -24.05 -3.29
C GLU A 72 -12.92 -25.25 -2.51
N TYR A 73 -12.20 -25.79 -1.51
CA TYR A 73 -12.72 -26.84 -0.63
C TYR A 73 -13.60 -26.32 0.50
N LEU A 74 -13.62 -25.00 0.73
CA LEU A 74 -14.58 -24.39 1.64
C LEU A 74 -15.98 -24.46 1.04
N ARG A 75 -16.88 -25.12 1.77
CA ARG A 75 -18.31 -25.12 1.48
C ARG A 75 -18.88 -23.74 1.79
N ALA A 76 -19.26 -23.05 0.72
CA ALA A 76 -19.75 -21.67 0.74
C ALA A 76 -21.02 -21.50 1.60
N ASP A 77 -21.84 -22.54 1.69
CA ASP A 77 -23.07 -22.62 2.48
C ASP A 77 -22.85 -22.89 3.98
N GLU A 78 -21.59 -23.01 4.41
CA GLU A 78 -21.26 -23.33 5.79
C GLU A 78 -20.43 -22.24 6.46
N SER A 79 -20.61 -22.10 7.77
CA SER A 79 -19.88 -21.17 8.63
C SER A 79 -18.57 -21.76 9.15
N PRO A 80 -17.62 -20.92 9.62
CA PRO A 80 -16.39 -21.38 10.29
C PRO A 80 -16.63 -22.44 11.35
N LEU A 81 -17.65 -22.24 12.18
CA LEU A 81 -18.01 -23.17 13.24
C LEU A 81 -18.49 -24.50 12.70
N GLN A 82 -19.28 -24.51 11.63
CA GLN A 82 -19.76 -25.74 10.99
C GLN A 82 -18.62 -26.53 10.34
N HIS A 83 -17.66 -25.83 9.72
CA HIS A 83 -16.43 -26.44 9.20
C HIS A 83 -15.61 -27.12 10.31
N MET A 84 -15.42 -26.43 11.44
CA MET A 84 -14.72 -26.98 12.61
C MET A 84 -15.49 -28.13 13.28
N ALA A 85 -16.80 -28.01 13.42
CA ALA A 85 -17.64 -29.05 14.02
C ALA A 85 -17.65 -30.34 13.18
N ARG A 86 -17.53 -30.24 11.86
CA ARG A 86 -17.31 -31.41 11.00
C ARG A 86 -15.94 -32.03 11.23
N LEU A 87 -14.90 -31.21 11.32
CA LEU A 87 -13.53 -31.67 11.50
C LEU A 87 -13.32 -32.31 12.89
N ALA A 88 -14.01 -31.80 13.90
CA ALA A 88 -13.89 -32.20 15.29
C ALA A 88 -15.27 -32.41 15.95
N PRO A 89 -16.03 -33.44 15.55
CA PRO A 89 -17.41 -33.65 16.00
C PRO A 89 -17.53 -34.03 17.48
N GLN A 90 -16.43 -34.39 18.13
CA GLN A 90 -16.39 -34.76 19.54
C GLN A 90 -16.02 -33.60 20.48
N GLU A 91 -15.70 -32.43 19.92
CA GLU A 91 -15.27 -31.27 20.70
C GLU A 91 -16.46 -30.36 21.01
N LEU A 92 -16.39 -29.70 22.16
CA LEU A 92 -17.43 -28.76 22.58
C LEU A 92 -17.41 -27.53 21.66
N GLU A 93 -18.61 -27.08 21.28
CA GLU A 93 -18.77 -25.92 20.40
C GLU A 93 -18.04 -24.68 20.91
N GLN A 94 -18.10 -24.42 22.23
CA GLN A 94 -17.38 -23.30 22.85
C GLN A 94 -15.86 -23.37 22.61
N LYS A 95 -15.25 -24.56 22.70
CA LYS A 95 -13.82 -24.75 22.45
C LYS A 95 -13.46 -24.46 20.99
N LEU A 96 -14.35 -24.80 20.06
CA LEU A 96 -14.18 -24.49 18.65
C LEU A 96 -14.30 -22.99 18.38
N ARG A 97 -15.25 -22.30 19.04
CA ARG A 97 -15.39 -20.84 18.98
C ARG A 97 -14.16 -20.13 19.54
N ASP A 98 -13.65 -20.58 20.69
CA ASP A 98 -12.46 -19.99 21.32
C ASP A 98 -11.23 -20.14 20.39
N TYR A 99 -11.07 -21.31 19.76
CA TYR A 99 -10.01 -21.54 18.78
C TYR A 99 -10.15 -20.66 17.53
N LEU A 100 -11.36 -20.59 16.95
CA LEU A 100 -11.66 -19.73 15.81
C LEU A 100 -11.47 -18.24 16.15
N GLY A 101 -11.68 -17.85 17.40
CA GLY A 101 -11.40 -16.51 17.92
C GLY A 101 -9.92 -16.12 17.82
N GLY A 102 -9.00 -17.08 18.02
CA GLY A 102 -7.56 -16.90 17.78
C GLY A 102 -7.19 -16.69 16.32
N PHE A 103 -8.06 -17.14 15.40
CA PHE A 103 -8.00 -16.83 13.97
C PHE A 103 -8.97 -15.69 13.63
N GLY A 104 -9.27 -14.77 14.55
CA GLY A 104 -10.04 -13.56 14.27
C GLY A 104 -11.47 -13.77 13.75
N PHE A 105 -12.05 -14.95 13.95
CA PHE A 105 -13.50 -15.17 13.80
C PHE A 105 -14.14 -14.95 15.16
N GLN A 106 -14.73 -13.77 15.38
CA GLN A 106 -15.36 -13.39 16.65
C GLN A 106 -16.80 -12.90 16.39
N GLY A 107 -17.65 -13.00 17.42
CA GLY A 107 -19.06 -12.60 17.33
C GLY A 107 -19.81 -13.35 16.23
N ASP A 108 -20.58 -12.61 15.42
CA ASP A 108 -21.45 -13.17 14.37
C ASP A 108 -20.68 -13.85 13.23
N LYS A 109 -19.40 -13.47 13.00
CA LYS A 109 -18.55 -14.05 11.94
C LYS A 109 -18.29 -15.54 12.12
N VAL A 110 -18.36 -16.05 13.34
CA VAL A 110 -18.17 -17.49 13.62
C VAL A 110 -19.31 -18.33 13.03
N THR A 111 -20.49 -17.72 12.90
CA THR A 111 -21.72 -18.34 12.42
C THR A 111 -22.14 -17.89 11.02
N GLU A 112 -21.45 -16.92 10.43
CA GLU A 112 -21.71 -16.42 9.08
C GLU A 112 -21.24 -17.41 7.99
N GLU A 113 -22.01 -17.53 6.92
CA GLU A 113 -21.70 -18.38 5.77
C GLU A 113 -20.44 -17.91 5.02
N THR A 114 -19.55 -18.85 4.71
CA THR A 114 -18.28 -18.54 4.03
C THR A 114 -18.43 -18.05 2.60
N GLN A 115 -19.63 -18.09 2.00
CA GLN A 115 -19.91 -17.50 0.68
C GLN A 115 -19.58 -16.01 0.64
N ARG A 116 -19.88 -15.28 1.73
CA ARG A 116 -19.70 -13.82 1.83
C ARG A 116 -18.28 -13.42 2.21
N PHE A 117 -17.44 -14.40 2.57
CA PHE A 117 -16.08 -14.14 3.02
C PHE A 117 -15.20 -13.67 1.88
N SER A 118 -14.35 -12.68 2.19
CA SER A 118 -13.22 -12.27 1.36
C SER A 118 -12.23 -13.43 1.17
N GLY A 119 -11.37 -13.32 0.15
CA GLY A 119 -10.30 -14.30 -0.07
C GLY A 119 -9.39 -14.48 1.16
N GLY A 120 -9.17 -13.39 1.91
CA GLY A 120 -8.41 -13.39 3.17
C GLY A 120 -9.08 -14.18 4.30
N GLU A 121 -10.37 -13.95 4.53
CA GLU A 121 -11.14 -14.69 5.54
C GLU A 121 -11.25 -16.18 5.21
N LYS A 122 -11.42 -16.50 3.92
CA LYS A 122 -11.38 -17.90 3.45
C LYS A 122 -10.02 -18.53 3.71
N ALA A 123 -8.93 -17.84 3.39
CA ALA A 123 -7.57 -18.33 3.64
C ALA A 123 -7.34 -18.57 5.14
N ARG A 124 -7.84 -17.68 5.99
CA ARG A 124 -7.75 -17.79 7.45
C ARG A 124 -8.49 -18.99 8.00
N LEU A 125 -9.69 -19.27 7.48
CA LEU A 125 -10.45 -20.46 7.86
C LEU A 125 -9.73 -21.74 7.42
N VAL A 126 -9.23 -21.80 6.19
CA VAL A 126 -8.47 -22.96 5.69
C VAL A 126 -7.23 -23.20 6.56
N LEU A 127 -6.50 -22.16 6.93
CA LEU A 127 -5.34 -22.27 7.81
C LEU A 127 -5.73 -22.81 9.19
N ALA A 128 -6.80 -22.28 9.80
CA ALA A 128 -7.32 -22.78 11.08
C ALA A 128 -7.67 -24.28 11.01
N LEU A 129 -8.32 -24.71 9.93
CA LEU A 129 -8.70 -26.12 9.72
C LEU A 129 -7.47 -27.03 9.57
N ILE A 130 -6.39 -26.56 8.97
CA ILE A 130 -5.14 -27.34 8.81
C ILE A 130 -4.39 -27.40 10.13
N VAL A 131 -4.20 -26.27 10.81
CA VAL A 131 -3.46 -26.18 12.09
C VAL A 131 -4.15 -27.01 13.17
N TRP A 132 -5.50 -27.04 13.18
CA TRP A 132 -6.27 -27.85 14.12
C TRP A 132 -5.93 -29.35 14.07
N GLN A 133 -5.59 -29.86 12.88
CA GLN A 133 -5.23 -31.28 12.69
C GLN A 133 -3.86 -31.64 13.27
N ARG A 134 -3.09 -30.65 13.73
CA ARG A 134 -1.73 -30.78 14.26
C ARG A 134 -0.83 -31.58 13.32
N PRO A 135 -0.62 -31.11 12.07
CA PRO A 135 0.31 -31.75 11.17
C PRO A 135 1.74 -31.69 11.75
N ASN A 136 2.56 -32.69 11.47
CA ASN A 136 3.99 -32.68 11.82
C ASN A 136 4.88 -32.34 10.61
N LEU A 137 4.30 -32.18 9.42
CA LEU A 137 4.89 -31.57 8.24
C LEU A 137 3.88 -30.62 7.60
N LEU A 138 4.22 -29.34 7.47
CA LEU A 138 3.40 -28.31 6.84
C LEU A 138 4.06 -27.83 5.54
N LEU A 139 3.33 -27.93 4.43
CA LEU A 139 3.76 -27.48 3.10
C LEU A 139 2.92 -26.26 2.71
N LEU A 140 3.57 -25.13 2.39
CA LEU A 140 2.89 -23.88 2.02
C LEU A 140 3.34 -23.43 0.62
N ASP A 141 2.40 -23.35 -0.33
CA ASP A 141 2.65 -22.80 -1.67
C ASP A 141 2.02 -21.41 -1.82
N GLU A 142 2.86 -20.37 -1.78
CA GLU A 142 2.50 -18.94 -1.82
C GLU A 142 1.38 -18.56 -0.83
N PRO A 143 1.57 -18.79 0.49
CA PRO A 143 0.51 -18.63 1.47
C PRO A 143 0.11 -17.17 1.73
N THR A 144 0.93 -16.19 1.31
CA THR A 144 0.69 -14.75 1.48
C THR A 144 -0.08 -14.12 0.32
N ASN A 145 -0.32 -14.87 -0.76
CA ASN A 145 -1.11 -14.37 -1.89
C ASN A 145 -2.56 -14.18 -1.44
N HIS A 146 -3.11 -13.00 -1.74
CA HIS A 146 -4.46 -12.58 -1.33
C HIS A 146 -4.67 -12.34 0.17
N LEU A 147 -3.60 -12.31 0.97
CA LEU A 147 -3.63 -11.88 2.38
C LEU A 147 -3.27 -10.39 2.51
N ASP A 148 -4.01 -9.69 3.38
CA ASP A 148 -3.68 -8.35 3.88
C ASP A 148 -2.44 -8.38 4.81
N LEU A 149 -2.01 -7.20 5.25
CA LEU A 149 -0.77 -7.06 6.03
C LEU A 149 -0.88 -7.72 7.42
N ASP A 150 -2.00 -7.53 8.11
CA ASP A 150 -2.21 -8.08 9.45
C ASP A 150 -2.26 -9.61 9.43
N MET A 151 -2.87 -10.19 8.39
CA MET A 151 -2.91 -11.64 8.21
C MET A 151 -1.54 -12.22 7.82
N ARG A 152 -0.73 -11.51 7.05
CA ARG A 152 0.65 -11.94 6.78
C ARG A 152 1.47 -11.97 8.06
N GLN A 153 1.29 -10.99 8.93
CA GLN A 153 1.96 -10.97 10.23
C GLN A 153 1.48 -12.11 11.13
N ALA A 154 0.17 -12.30 11.29
CA ALA A 154 -0.39 -13.40 12.08
C ALA A 154 0.00 -14.79 11.54
N LEU A 155 0.04 -14.96 10.21
CA LEU A 155 0.55 -16.17 9.57
C LEU A 155 2.03 -16.38 9.91
N THR A 156 2.83 -15.32 9.84
CA THR A 156 4.27 -15.38 10.17
C THR A 156 4.46 -15.79 11.62
N GLU A 157 3.74 -15.18 12.57
CA GLU A 157 3.78 -15.51 14.00
C GLU A 157 3.34 -16.96 14.26
N ALA A 158 2.22 -17.40 13.66
CA ALA A 158 1.73 -18.77 13.80
C ALA A 158 2.71 -19.82 13.24
N LEU A 159 3.45 -19.48 12.18
CA LEU A 159 4.47 -20.35 11.59
C LEU A 159 5.78 -20.35 12.38
N ILE A 160 6.11 -19.23 13.05
CA ILE A 160 7.22 -19.16 14.00
C ILE A 160 6.98 -20.09 15.20
N ASP A 161 5.74 -20.17 15.69
CA ASP A 161 5.35 -21.01 16.82
C ASP A 161 5.06 -22.48 16.44
N PHE A 162 5.19 -22.84 15.16
CA PHE A 162 4.93 -24.20 14.70
C PHE A 162 6.11 -25.13 14.99
N ASP A 163 5.86 -26.16 15.82
CA ASP A 163 6.86 -27.15 16.25
C ASP A 163 7.15 -28.26 15.21
N GLY A 164 6.40 -28.32 14.12
CA GLY A 164 6.57 -29.33 13.06
C GLY A 164 7.61 -28.94 12.02
N ALA A 165 7.87 -29.85 11.07
CA ALA A 165 8.67 -29.51 9.89
C ALA A 165 7.87 -28.60 8.94
N LEU A 166 8.50 -27.57 8.39
CA LEU A 166 7.89 -26.54 7.56
C LEU A 166 8.62 -26.43 6.23
N VAL A 167 7.88 -26.42 5.12
CA VAL A 167 8.40 -26.08 3.78
C VAL A 167 7.56 -24.97 3.19
N VAL A 168 8.18 -23.81 2.93
CA VAL A 168 7.50 -22.61 2.44
C VAL A 168 8.02 -22.23 1.05
N VAL A 169 7.08 -21.91 0.16
CA VAL A 169 7.32 -21.18 -1.08
C VAL A 169 6.61 -19.85 -0.98
N SER A 170 7.35 -18.76 -1.06
CA SER A 170 6.73 -17.43 -1.05
C SER A 170 7.58 -16.44 -1.83
N HIS A 171 6.92 -15.47 -2.46
CA HIS A 171 7.57 -14.25 -2.91
C HIS A 171 7.76 -13.22 -1.77
N ASP A 172 7.21 -13.47 -0.58
CA ASP A 172 7.34 -12.62 0.59
C ASP A 172 8.65 -12.89 1.33
N ARG A 173 9.59 -11.95 1.20
CA ARG A 173 10.92 -12.04 1.83
C ARG A 173 10.85 -12.02 3.35
N HIS A 174 9.90 -11.30 3.92
CA HIS A 174 9.78 -11.18 5.36
C HIS A 174 9.31 -12.50 5.98
N LEU A 175 8.35 -13.17 5.32
CA LEU A 175 7.89 -14.49 5.73
C LEU A 175 9.03 -15.51 5.68
N ILE A 176 9.74 -15.63 4.54
CA ILE A 176 10.84 -16.60 4.39
C ILE A 176 11.92 -16.34 5.44
N ARG A 177 12.35 -15.08 5.60
CA ARG A 177 13.41 -14.71 6.55
C ARG A 177 13.05 -15.01 8.00
N SER A 178 11.78 -14.94 8.36
CA SER A 178 11.33 -15.09 9.76
C SER A 178 10.94 -16.52 10.12
N THR A 179 10.63 -17.37 9.12
CA THR A 179 10.07 -18.72 9.35
C THR A 179 10.96 -19.86 8.87
N THR A 180 12.04 -19.59 8.12
CA THR A 180 12.91 -20.62 7.54
C THR A 180 14.36 -20.48 7.97
N ASP A 181 15.02 -21.61 8.20
CA ASP A 181 16.42 -21.71 8.62
C ASP A 181 17.32 -22.12 7.44
N ASP A 182 16.82 -23.02 6.58
CA ASP A 182 17.55 -23.54 5.42
C ASP A 182 16.89 -23.06 4.12
N LEU A 183 17.70 -22.61 3.16
CA LEU A 183 17.25 -22.21 1.83
C LEU A 183 17.64 -23.27 0.79
N TYR A 184 16.72 -23.61 -0.09
CA TYR A 184 16.96 -24.52 -1.22
C TYR A 184 16.62 -23.83 -2.52
N LEU A 185 17.54 -23.88 -3.48
CA LEU A 185 17.36 -23.32 -4.80
C LEU A 185 16.84 -24.36 -5.77
N VAL A 186 15.72 -24.05 -6.42
CA VAL A 186 15.14 -24.81 -7.52
C VAL A 186 15.50 -24.11 -8.84
N HIS A 187 16.48 -24.65 -9.56
CA HIS A 187 16.91 -24.15 -10.87
C HIS A 187 17.42 -25.31 -11.74
N ASP A 188 17.39 -25.15 -13.07
CA ASP A 188 17.90 -26.13 -14.05
C ASP A 188 17.49 -27.59 -13.77
N LYS A 189 16.22 -27.76 -13.39
CA LYS A 189 15.60 -29.05 -13.00
C LYS A 189 16.18 -29.69 -11.74
N LYS A 190 17.06 -29.03 -11.00
CA LYS A 190 17.65 -29.54 -9.75
C LYS A 190 17.08 -28.82 -8.53
N VAL A 191 17.31 -29.44 -7.38
CA VAL A 191 16.97 -28.89 -6.06
C VAL A 191 18.23 -29.03 -5.21
N GLU A 192 18.88 -27.92 -4.91
CA GLU A 192 20.17 -27.88 -4.22
C GLU A 192 20.10 -26.92 -3.02
N PRO A 193 20.83 -27.18 -1.91
CA PRO A 193 20.95 -26.22 -0.83
C PRO A 193 21.55 -24.91 -1.34
N PHE A 194 21.08 -23.79 -0.80
CA PHE A 194 21.58 -22.46 -1.11
C PHE A 194 22.26 -21.89 0.14
N ASP A 195 23.59 -21.81 0.11
CA ASP A 195 24.41 -21.39 1.26
C ASP A 195 24.42 -19.87 1.50
N GLY A 196 23.78 -19.08 0.62
CA GLY A 196 23.68 -17.62 0.73
C GLY A 196 22.37 -17.15 1.38
N ASP A 197 22.24 -15.84 1.57
CA ASP A 197 21.01 -15.24 2.06
C ASP A 197 20.06 -14.75 0.93
N LEU A 198 18.95 -14.11 1.29
CA LEU A 198 18.00 -13.59 0.31
C LEU A 198 18.57 -12.47 -0.58
N GLU A 199 19.61 -11.78 -0.14
CA GLU A 199 20.30 -10.73 -0.92
C GLU A 199 21.25 -11.38 -1.94
N ASP A 200 21.99 -12.41 -1.53
CA ASP A 200 22.83 -13.24 -2.41
C ASP A 200 22.01 -13.88 -3.55
N TYR A 201 20.79 -14.34 -3.24
CA TYR A 201 19.88 -14.89 -4.25
C TYR A 201 19.45 -13.84 -5.29
N GLN A 202 19.25 -12.59 -4.89
CA GLN A 202 18.90 -11.50 -5.80
C GLN A 202 20.07 -11.16 -6.74
N GLN A 203 21.29 -11.20 -6.22
CA GLN A 203 22.49 -11.01 -7.01
C GLN A 203 22.70 -12.17 -8.00
N TRP A 204 22.52 -13.41 -7.55
CA TRP A 204 22.55 -14.60 -8.40
C TRP A 204 21.53 -14.52 -9.55
N LEU A 205 20.27 -14.13 -9.27
CA LEU A 205 19.24 -13.92 -10.30
C LEU A 205 19.66 -12.90 -11.37
N SER A 206 20.31 -11.82 -10.94
CA SER A 206 20.77 -10.75 -11.83
C SER A 206 21.92 -11.21 -12.72
N ASP A 207 22.81 -12.04 -12.18
CA ASP A 207 23.97 -12.57 -12.91
C ASP A 207 23.58 -13.70 -13.87
N VAL A 208 22.59 -14.54 -13.50
CA VAL A 208 21.98 -15.52 -14.41
C VAL A 208 21.26 -14.82 -15.56
N GLN A 209 20.51 -13.72 -15.33
CA GLN A 209 19.90 -12.96 -16.43
C GLN A 209 20.92 -12.31 -17.37
N LYS A 210 22.07 -11.87 -16.85
CA LYS A 210 23.17 -11.36 -17.68
C LYS A 210 23.84 -12.47 -18.49
N GLN A 211 23.97 -13.68 -17.93
CA GLN A 211 24.52 -14.84 -18.62
C GLN A 211 23.55 -15.42 -19.67
N GLU A 212 22.24 -15.51 -19.38
CA GLU A 212 21.21 -15.94 -20.34
C GLU A 212 21.14 -14.99 -21.54
N ASN A 213 21.22 -13.68 -21.32
CA ASN A 213 21.28 -12.69 -22.42
C ASN A 213 22.58 -12.75 -23.25
N GLN A 214 23.62 -13.45 -22.78
CA GLN A 214 24.88 -13.66 -23.51
C GLN A 214 25.00 -15.06 -24.15
N SER A 215 24.12 -16.02 -23.82
CA SER A 215 24.30 -17.44 -24.16
C SER A 215 23.12 -18.10 -24.86
N ASP A 216 22.28 -17.35 -25.58
CA ASP A 216 21.24 -17.93 -26.45
C ASP A 216 21.80 -18.30 -27.85
N GLU A 217 22.59 -19.38 -27.91
CA GLU A 217 22.65 -20.27 -29.08
C GLU A 217 21.73 -21.49 -28.82
N PRO A 218 20.66 -21.73 -29.61
CA PRO A 218 19.73 -22.80 -29.30
C PRO A 218 20.14 -24.15 -29.92
N VAL A 219 20.46 -25.12 -29.06
CA VAL A 219 20.54 -26.56 -29.37
C VAL A 219 19.13 -27.19 -29.35
N LYS A 220 18.90 -28.15 -30.26
CA LYS A 220 17.63 -28.87 -30.56
C LYS A 220 17.29 -29.92 -29.48
N GLU A 221 16.03 -30.27 -29.20
CA GLU A 221 15.10 -31.19 -29.90
C GLU A 221 13.67 -31.00 -29.30
N ASN A 222 12.50 -31.27 -29.93
CA ASN A 222 12.07 -32.49 -30.61
C ASN A 222 10.90 -32.26 -31.62
N ALA A 223 10.59 -33.30 -32.39
CA ALA A 223 10.01 -33.30 -33.73
C ALA A 223 8.47 -33.14 -33.84
N ASN A 224 8.01 -32.11 -34.59
CA ASN A 224 6.94 -32.27 -35.61
C ASN A 224 6.74 -31.06 -36.58
N SER A 225 7.78 -30.26 -36.82
CA SER A 225 7.69 -29.14 -37.78
C SER A 225 9.05 -28.76 -38.39
N ALA A 226 9.90 -29.76 -38.61
CA ALA A 226 11.30 -29.55 -39.02
C ALA A 226 11.46 -28.87 -40.39
N GLN A 227 10.56 -29.13 -41.35
CA GLN A 227 10.61 -28.48 -42.67
C GLN A 227 10.18 -27.00 -42.59
N SER A 228 9.04 -26.73 -41.95
CA SER A 228 8.46 -25.38 -41.81
C SER A 228 9.31 -24.46 -40.93
N ARG A 229 9.84 -24.96 -39.81
CA ARG A 229 10.73 -24.19 -38.92
C ARG A 229 12.12 -23.94 -39.52
N LYS A 230 12.63 -24.82 -40.37
CA LYS A 230 13.95 -24.65 -41.00
C LYS A 230 13.90 -23.59 -42.10
N ASP A 231 12.84 -23.56 -42.89
CA ASP A 231 12.63 -22.48 -43.87
C ASP A 231 12.25 -21.15 -43.22
N GLN A 232 11.54 -21.19 -42.09
CA GLN A 232 11.20 -20.01 -41.31
C GLN A 232 12.43 -19.43 -40.59
N LYS A 233 13.25 -20.26 -39.93
CA LYS A 233 14.51 -19.82 -39.30
C LYS A 233 15.53 -19.32 -40.32
N ARG A 234 15.60 -19.92 -41.52
CA ARG A 234 16.48 -19.43 -42.60
C ARG A 234 16.06 -18.05 -43.09
N ARG A 235 14.75 -17.84 -43.30
CA ARG A 235 14.19 -16.54 -43.71
C ARG A 235 14.27 -15.48 -42.60
N GLU A 236 14.12 -15.86 -41.33
CA GLU A 236 14.32 -14.98 -40.17
C GLU A 236 15.79 -14.60 -39.98
N ALA A 237 16.72 -15.52 -40.23
CA ALA A 237 18.15 -15.23 -40.21
C ALA A 237 18.55 -14.30 -41.37
N GLU A 238 18.07 -14.55 -42.59
CA GLU A 238 18.26 -13.66 -43.74
C GLU A 238 17.67 -12.26 -43.48
N LEU A 239 16.47 -12.17 -42.90
CA LEU A 239 15.84 -10.90 -42.51
C LEU A 239 16.66 -10.16 -41.43
N ARG A 240 17.16 -10.88 -40.42
CA ARG A 240 18.03 -10.29 -39.39
C ARG A 240 19.31 -9.75 -39.99
N THR A 241 19.89 -10.42 -40.99
CA THR A 241 21.07 -9.92 -41.72
C THR A 241 20.74 -8.72 -42.62
N LEU A 242 19.58 -8.70 -43.28
CA LEU A 242 19.13 -7.61 -44.16
C LEU A 242 18.72 -6.35 -43.39
N THR A 243 18.11 -6.49 -42.20
CA THR A 243 17.66 -5.38 -41.34
C THR A 243 18.70 -4.94 -40.32
N GLN A 244 19.76 -5.74 -40.09
CA GLN A 244 20.88 -5.40 -39.21
C GLN A 244 21.54 -4.06 -39.52
N PRO A 245 21.86 -3.70 -40.78
CA PRO A 245 22.54 -2.44 -41.08
C PRO A 245 21.66 -1.23 -40.72
N LEU A 246 20.36 -1.28 -41.04
CA LEU A 246 19.41 -0.22 -40.69
C LEU A 246 19.24 -0.08 -39.18
N ARG A 247 19.14 -1.20 -38.44
CA ARG A 247 19.06 -1.17 -36.96
C ARG A 247 20.33 -0.61 -36.31
N LYS A 248 21.51 -0.93 -36.86
CA LYS A 248 22.78 -0.37 -36.39
C LYS A 248 22.87 1.12 -36.68
N GLU A 249 22.37 1.55 -37.83
CA GLU A 249 22.36 2.96 -38.21
C GLU A 249 21.40 3.78 -37.35
N ILE A 250 20.19 3.27 -37.08
CA ILE A 250 19.23 3.84 -36.13
C ILE A 250 19.87 4.00 -34.75
N ALA A 251 20.50 2.97 -34.20
CA ALA A 251 21.15 3.02 -32.90
C ALA A 251 22.37 3.98 -32.86
N ARG A 252 23.05 4.18 -34.00
CA ARG A 252 24.14 5.16 -34.14
C ARG A 252 23.58 6.58 -34.08
N LEU A 253 22.52 6.84 -34.82
CA LEU A 253 21.86 8.15 -34.89
C LEU A 253 21.20 8.52 -33.55
N GLU A 254 20.61 7.56 -32.83
CA GLU A 254 20.07 7.79 -31.47
C GLU A 254 21.16 8.27 -30.49
N LYS A 255 22.33 7.65 -30.50
CA LYS A 255 23.47 8.09 -29.66
C LYS A 255 24.00 9.46 -30.07
N GLU A 256 23.97 9.77 -31.36
CA GLU A 256 24.39 11.06 -31.88
C GLU A 256 23.41 12.17 -31.49
N MET A 257 22.11 11.89 -31.52
CA MET A 257 21.04 12.76 -30.99
C MET A 257 21.17 12.99 -29.48
N GLU A 258 21.40 11.95 -28.67
CA GLU A 258 21.62 12.10 -27.22
C GLU A 258 22.80 13.04 -26.92
N LYS A 259 23.89 12.92 -27.68
CA LYS A 259 25.08 13.77 -27.53
C LYS A 259 24.79 15.22 -27.93
N LEU A 260 24.10 15.45 -29.04
CA LEU A 260 23.73 16.79 -29.50
C LEU A 260 22.75 17.48 -28.55
N ASN A 261 21.80 16.72 -27.99
CA ASN A 261 20.85 17.21 -27.01
C ASN A 261 21.53 17.59 -25.68
N ALA A 262 22.50 16.79 -25.23
CA ALA A 262 23.31 17.15 -24.05
C ALA A 262 24.14 18.42 -24.28
N GLN A 263 24.69 18.63 -25.49
CA GLN A 263 25.40 19.86 -25.85
C GLN A 263 24.46 21.08 -25.91
N LEU A 264 23.22 20.88 -26.39
CA LEU A 264 22.20 21.92 -26.45
C LEU A 264 21.76 22.34 -25.04
N ALA A 265 21.48 21.38 -24.16
CA ALA A 265 21.15 21.63 -22.76
C ALA A 265 22.26 22.40 -22.03
N GLN A 266 23.53 22.03 -22.26
CA GLN A 266 24.68 22.74 -21.68
C GLN A 266 24.81 24.17 -22.21
N ALA A 267 24.49 24.41 -23.49
CA ALA A 267 24.51 25.75 -24.06
C ALA A 267 23.36 26.61 -23.52
N GLU A 268 22.17 26.04 -23.35
CA GLU A 268 20.99 26.72 -22.82
C GLU A 268 21.12 27.05 -21.33
N GLU A 269 21.71 26.16 -20.54
CA GLU A 269 22.03 26.41 -19.14
C GLU A 269 22.99 27.60 -18.98
N LYS A 270 24.03 27.66 -19.82
CA LYS A 270 24.97 28.79 -19.86
C LYS A 270 24.29 30.09 -20.30
N LEU A 271 23.39 30.03 -21.28
CA LEU A 271 22.62 31.20 -21.76
C LEU A 271 21.55 31.65 -20.76
N GLY A 272 21.13 30.80 -19.82
CA GLY A 272 20.24 31.16 -18.72
C GLY A 272 20.90 31.98 -17.61
N ASP A 273 22.24 32.04 -17.56
CA ASP A 273 22.98 32.83 -16.58
C ASP A 273 22.94 34.32 -16.96
N SER A 274 22.29 35.13 -16.11
CA SER A 274 22.15 36.58 -16.30
C SER A 274 23.50 37.32 -16.32
N SER A 275 24.57 36.73 -15.77
CA SER A 275 25.92 37.30 -15.78
C SER A 275 26.64 37.16 -17.13
N LEU A 276 26.14 36.30 -18.04
CA LEU A 276 26.73 36.07 -19.37
C LEU A 276 26.46 37.25 -20.35
N TYR A 277 25.49 38.12 -20.03
CA TYR A 277 25.10 39.27 -20.84
C TYR A 277 25.89 40.55 -20.50
N ASP A 278 26.87 40.46 -19.60
CA ASP A 278 27.77 41.56 -19.27
C ASP A 278 28.70 41.88 -20.47
N PRO A 279 28.96 43.17 -20.79
CA PRO A 279 29.86 43.58 -21.88
C PRO A 279 31.25 42.94 -21.83
N SER A 280 31.73 42.57 -20.65
CA SER A 280 33.03 41.91 -20.44
C SER A 280 33.09 40.45 -20.91
N ARG A 281 31.95 39.76 -21.05
CA ARG A 281 31.85 38.33 -21.40
C ARG A 281 31.23 38.07 -22.79
N LYS A 282 31.17 39.10 -23.63
CA LYS A 282 30.57 39.05 -24.98
C LYS A 282 31.14 37.94 -25.88
N ALA A 283 32.41 37.58 -25.72
CA ALA A 283 33.04 36.49 -26.47
C ALA A 283 32.44 35.11 -26.13
N GLU A 284 32.27 34.83 -24.82
CA GLU A 284 31.68 33.58 -24.32
C GLU A 284 30.19 33.45 -24.70
N MET A 285 29.45 34.56 -24.66
CA MET A 285 28.06 34.61 -25.13
C MET A 285 27.94 34.26 -26.62
N THR A 286 28.84 34.80 -27.45
CA THR A 286 28.85 34.54 -28.90
C THR A 286 29.18 33.07 -29.20
N GLU A 287 30.10 32.48 -28.45
CA GLU A 287 30.47 31.07 -28.56
C GLU A 287 29.31 30.15 -28.15
N CYS A 288 28.60 30.46 -27.06
CA CYS A 288 27.43 29.70 -26.61
C CYS A 288 26.29 29.74 -27.63
N LEU A 289 26.01 30.90 -28.24
CA LEU A 289 25.00 31.04 -29.30
C LEU A 289 25.38 30.26 -30.56
N GLN A 290 26.66 30.26 -30.95
CA GLN A 290 27.15 29.46 -32.07
C GLN A 290 27.07 27.96 -31.80
N LEU A 291 27.40 27.53 -30.58
CA LEU A 291 27.26 26.14 -30.15
C LEU A 291 25.80 25.69 -30.18
N GLN A 292 24.87 26.51 -29.66
CA GLN A 292 23.43 26.25 -29.70
C GLN A 292 22.92 26.12 -31.14
N ALA A 293 23.29 27.06 -32.01
CA ALA A 293 22.89 27.04 -33.42
C ALA A 293 23.41 25.78 -34.15
N ARG A 294 24.67 25.42 -33.91
CA ARG A 294 25.30 24.23 -34.51
C ARG A 294 24.70 22.93 -33.99
N ALA A 295 24.49 22.82 -32.67
CA ALA A 295 23.90 21.64 -32.05
C ALA A 295 22.45 21.45 -32.53
N LYS A 296 21.67 22.54 -32.65
CA LYS A 296 20.30 22.50 -33.15
C LYS A 296 20.22 22.08 -34.63
N SER A 297 21.08 22.64 -35.48
CA SER A 297 21.17 22.24 -36.90
C SER A 297 21.58 20.78 -37.04
N GLY A 298 22.58 20.33 -36.26
CA GLY A 298 23.02 18.93 -36.26
C GLY A 298 21.94 17.98 -35.75
N MET A 299 21.13 18.40 -34.77
CA MET A 299 20.01 17.61 -34.26
C MET A 299 18.96 17.41 -35.34
N GLU A 300 18.59 18.47 -36.08
CA GLU A 300 17.64 18.38 -37.19
C GLU A 300 18.15 17.45 -38.32
N GLU A 301 19.44 17.51 -38.67
CA GLU A 301 20.03 16.63 -39.67
C GLU A 301 20.05 15.15 -39.21
N CYS A 302 20.39 14.92 -37.93
CA CYS A 302 20.42 13.58 -37.35
C CYS A 302 19.02 12.96 -37.24
N GLU A 303 18.03 13.76 -36.85
CA GLU A 303 16.61 13.35 -36.81
C GLU A 303 16.08 12.96 -38.19
N MET A 304 16.41 13.73 -39.22
CA MET A 304 16.01 13.44 -40.60
C MET A 304 16.61 12.12 -41.10
N ALA A 305 17.90 11.89 -40.84
CA ALA A 305 18.56 10.63 -41.20
C ALA A 305 18.00 9.44 -40.42
N TRP A 306 17.64 9.64 -39.14
CA TRP A 306 17.04 8.59 -38.31
C TRP A 306 15.65 8.20 -38.82
N LEU A 307 14.86 9.20 -39.21
CA LEU A 307 13.52 9.00 -39.75
C LEU A 307 13.54 8.26 -41.10
N GLU A 308 14.49 8.59 -41.97
CA GLU A 308 14.68 7.87 -43.25
C GLU A 308 15.11 6.41 -43.03
N ALA A 309 15.99 6.15 -42.06
CA ALA A 309 16.42 4.79 -41.73
C ALA A 309 15.28 3.94 -41.09
N GLN A 310 14.43 4.58 -40.28
CA GLN A 310 13.21 3.98 -39.72
C GLN A 310 12.20 3.64 -40.82
N GLU A 311 11.92 4.56 -41.73
CA GLU A 311 10.98 4.34 -42.84
C GLU A 311 11.44 3.20 -43.75
N GLN A 312 12.73 3.11 -44.05
CA GLN A 312 13.28 1.99 -44.83
C GLN A 312 13.13 0.65 -44.11
N LEU A 313 13.31 0.62 -42.79
CA LEU A 313 13.11 -0.59 -41.97
C LEU A 313 11.63 -1.01 -41.98
N GLU A 314 10.72 -0.04 -41.86
CA GLU A 314 9.27 -0.26 -41.89
C GLU A 314 8.80 -0.77 -43.25
N GLN A 315 9.25 -0.16 -44.36
CA GLN A 315 8.92 -0.63 -45.71
C GLN A 315 9.41 -2.07 -45.97
N MET A 316 10.57 -2.45 -45.42
CA MET A 316 11.08 -3.83 -45.48
C MET A 316 10.22 -4.80 -44.65
N MET A 317 9.65 -4.35 -43.53
CA MET A 317 8.74 -5.15 -42.71
C MET A 317 7.33 -5.25 -43.30
N GLN A 318 6.82 -4.17 -43.92
CA GLN A 318 5.45 -4.07 -44.44
C GLN A 318 5.24 -4.86 -45.74
N LYS A 319 6.25 -4.92 -46.63
CA LYS A 319 6.23 -5.81 -47.82
C LYS A 319 5.99 -7.28 -47.46
N ARG A 320 6.29 -7.68 -46.22
CA ARG A 320 6.07 -9.04 -45.72
C ARG A 320 4.61 -9.30 -45.28
N LEU A 321 3.95 -8.35 -44.62
CA LEU A 321 2.57 -8.51 -44.13
C LEU A 321 1.57 -8.75 -45.27
N ILE A 322 1.81 -8.20 -46.46
CA ILE A 322 0.97 -8.40 -47.65
C ILE A 322 1.14 -9.81 -48.25
N THR A 323 2.25 -10.48 -47.98
CA THR A 323 2.58 -11.79 -48.55
C THR A 323 2.09 -12.96 -47.69
N GLU A 324 1.84 -12.74 -46.40
CA GLU A 324 1.44 -13.77 -45.43
C GLU A 324 -0.04 -13.62 -45.04
N GLY A 325 -0.96 -13.96 -45.94
CA GLY A 325 -2.41 -13.93 -45.69
C GLY A 325 -2.84 -14.87 -44.54
N ARG A 326 -3.02 -14.32 -43.33
CA ARG A 326 -3.61 -15.04 -42.18
C ARG A 326 -4.76 -14.25 -41.55
N THR A 327 -5.85 -14.98 -41.32
CA THR A 327 -7.12 -14.60 -40.69
C THR A 327 -6.98 -14.32 -39.19
N MET A 328 -7.71 -13.30 -38.72
CA MET A 328 -7.63 -12.72 -37.37
C MET A 328 -8.35 -13.54 -36.28
N SER A 329 -7.69 -13.76 -35.15
CA SER A 329 -8.31 -14.02 -33.85
C SER A 329 -7.93 -12.87 -32.90
N VAL A 330 -8.93 -12.17 -32.39
CA VAL A 330 -8.77 -10.97 -31.54
C VAL A 330 -8.43 -11.41 -30.11
N SER A 331 -7.15 -11.36 -29.76
CA SER A 331 -6.69 -11.25 -28.37
C SER A 331 -6.34 -9.79 -28.12
N VAL A 332 -7.00 -9.12 -27.17
CA VAL A 332 -6.48 -7.86 -26.62
C VAL A 332 -5.11 -8.21 -26.04
N THR A 333 -4.04 -7.73 -26.67
CA THR A 333 -2.65 -8.02 -26.26
C THR A 333 -2.38 -7.46 -24.87
N ASP A 334 -1.65 -8.19 -24.03
CA ASP A 334 -1.33 -7.89 -22.62
C ASP A 334 -0.65 -6.51 -22.36
N ASP A 335 -0.34 -5.75 -23.41
CA ASP A 335 0.46 -4.52 -23.36
C ASP A 335 -0.32 -3.19 -23.49
N ILE A 336 -1.65 -3.21 -23.64
CA ILE A 336 -2.45 -1.97 -23.65
C ILE A 336 -2.72 -1.51 -22.21
N THR A 337 -2.12 -0.39 -21.80
CA THR A 337 -2.24 0.16 -20.44
C THR A 337 -3.05 1.46 -20.41
N PHE A 338 -3.71 1.74 -19.28
CA PHE A 338 -4.40 3.02 -19.06
C PHE A 338 -3.50 4.23 -19.32
N ARG A 339 -2.21 4.16 -18.97
CA ARG A 339 -1.24 5.22 -19.26
C ARG A 339 -1.07 5.47 -20.76
N LYS A 340 -0.95 4.42 -21.58
CA LYS A 340 -0.86 4.53 -23.04
C LYS A 340 -2.16 5.10 -23.63
N LEU A 341 -3.32 4.68 -23.11
CA LEU A 341 -4.62 5.22 -23.52
C LEU A 341 -4.76 6.70 -23.16
N THR A 342 -4.30 7.12 -21.97
CA THR A 342 -4.29 8.54 -21.57
C THR A 342 -3.42 9.37 -22.52
N ILE A 343 -2.19 8.92 -22.81
CA ILE A 343 -1.30 9.61 -23.76
C ILE A 343 -1.95 9.74 -25.14
N PHE A 344 -2.57 8.65 -25.62
CA PHE A 344 -3.31 8.64 -26.88
C PHE A 344 -4.49 9.63 -26.89
N MET A 345 -5.34 9.62 -25.86
CA MET A 345 -6.48 10.53 -25.74
C MET A 345 -6.02 12.00 -25.70
N THR A 346 -4.98 12.31 -24.93
CA THR A 346 -4.41 13.67 -24.87
C THR A 346 -3.83 14.08 -26.22
N PHE A 347 -3.17 13.17 -26.93
CA PHE A 347 -2.70 13.43 -28.29
C PHE A 347 -3.86 13.71 -29.26
N MET A 348 -4.94 12.93 -29.20
CA MET A 348 -6.13 13.14 -30.03
C MET A 348 -6.79 14.49 -29.77
N GLU A 349 -6.72 15.01 -28.54
CA GLU A 349 -7.23 16.34 -28.18
C GLU A 349 -6.30 17.47 -28.65
N LYS A 350 -4.98 17.34 -28.45
CA LYS A 350 -4.01 18.41 -28.72
C LYS A 350 -3.49 18.43 -30.15
N GLY A 351 -3.55 17.31 -30.86
CA GLY A 351 -3.09 17.12 -32.24
C GLY A 351 -1.59 17.32 -32.45
N ASN A 352 -0.79 17.34 -31.38
CA ASN A 352 0.64 17.65 -31.44
C ASN A 352 1.42 16.96 -30.32
N ILE A 353 2.54 16.31 -30.68
CA ILE A 353 3.37 15.52 -29.75
C ILE A 353 4.00 16.42 -28.67
N ALA A 354 4.55 17.58 -29.04
CA ALA A 354 5.19 18.48 -28.09
C ALA A 354 4.20 19.06 -27.07
N ARG A 355 3.01 19.47 -27.52
CA ARG A 355 1.94 19.93 -26.61
C ARG A 355 1.42 18.82 -25.71
N THR A 356 1.35 17.59 -26.22
CA THR A 356 0.94 16.42 -25.44
C THR A 356 1.97 16.11 -24.35
N ALA A 357 3.25 16.18 -24.71
CA ALA A 357 4.39 16.00 -23.80
C ALA A 357 4.38 17.05 -22.67
N GLU A 358 4.14 18.33 -23.01
CA GLU A 358 4.03 19.43 -22.04
C GLU A 358 2.85 19.23 -21.07
N VAL A 359 1.67 18.87 -21.58
CA VAL A 359 0.46 18.66 -20.74
C VAL A 359 0.62 17.48 -19.78
N LEU A 360 1.35 16.44 -20.19
CA LEU A 360 1.54 15.21 -19.41
C LEU A 360 2.86 15.17 -18.63
N ASP A 361 3.66 16.23 -18.69
CA ASP A 361 4.99 16.32 -18.07
C ASP A 361 5.90 15.13 -18.40
N ILE A 362 6.00 14.79 -19.69
CA ILE A 362 6.83 13.70 -20.22
C ILE A 362 7.60 14.14 -21.46
N SER A 363 8.62 13.39 -21.88
CA SER A 363 9.36 13.71 -23.11
C SER A 363 8.54 13.41 -24.37
N GLY A 364 8.76 14.18 -25.44
CA GLY A 364 8.14 13.93 -26.76
C GLY A 364 8.44 12.52 -27.30
N VAL A 365 9.64 11.99 -27.01
CA VAL A 365 10.03 10.61 -27.32
C VAL A 365 9.14 9.59 -26.59
N SER A 366 8.77 9.86 -25.34
CA SER A 366 7.87 8.99 -24.56
C SER A 366 6.46 8.98 -25.14
N VAL A 367 5.96 10.14 -25.58
CA VAL A 367 4.67 10.25 -26.28
C VAL A 367 4.70 9.45 -27.59
N HIS A 368 5.72 9.66 -28.42
CA HIS A 368 5.87 8.95 -29.69
C HIS A 368 5.95 7.43 -29.48
N ARG A 369 6.78 6.96 -28.54
CA ARG A 369 6.89 5.54 -28.20
C ARG A 369 5.56 4.95 -27.72
N ALA A 370 4.80 5.67 -26.92
CA ALA A 370 3.51 5.21 -26.42
C ALA A 370 2.47 5.07 -27.55
N LEU A 371 2.40 6.03 -28.47
CA LEU A 371 1.51 5.98 -29.64
C LEU A 371 1.90 4.85 -30.61
N HIS A 372 3.19 4.71 -30.92
CA HIS A 372 3.71 3.65 -31.77
C HIS A 372 3.44 2.26 -31.18
N THR A 373 3.74 2.07 -29.89
CA THR A 373 3.49 0.79 -29.21
C THR A 373 1.98 0.49 -29.16
N LEU A 374 1.12 1.51 -29.10
CA LEU A 374 -0.33 1.33 -29.15
C LEU A 374 -0.77 0.84 -30.54
N GLU A 375 -0.26 1.44 -31.62
CA GLU A 375 -0.53 0.98 -32.99
C GLU A 375 -0.07 -0.47 -33.23
N GLU A 376 1.10 -0.85 -32.72
CA GLU A 376 1.60 -2.23 -32.79
C GLU A 376 0.68 -3.23 -32.07
N ASN A 377 0.17 -2.86 -30.89
CA ASN A 377 -0.69 -3.72 -30.08
C ASN A 377 -2.11 -3.83 -30.62
N VAL A 378 -2.66 -2.71 -31.12
CA VAL A 378 -3.96 -2.70 -31.81
C VAL A 378 -3.85 -3.38 -33.19
N ARG A 379 -2.63 -3.50 -33.74
CA ARG A 379 -2.34 -4.05 -35.08
C ARG A 379 -3.12 -3.31 -36.18
N CYS A 380 -3.31 -2.02 -35.99
CA CYS A 380 -4.06 -1.15 -36.87
C CYS A 380 -3.35 0.21 -36.95
N PRO A 381 -3.13 0.78 -38.14
CA PRO A 381 -2.57 2.12 -38.26
C PRO A 381 -3.60 3.14 -37.77
N LEU A 382 -3.25 3.85 -36.70
CA LEU A 382 -4.05 4.91 -36.09
C LEU A 382 -3.60 6.28 -36.60
N PHE A 383 -2.35 6.42 -37.04
CA PHE A 383 -1.77 7.69 -37.46
C PHE A 383 -1.09 7.62 -38.83
N VAL A 384 -0.88 8.79 -39.44
CA VAL A 384 -0.06 8.97 -40.66
C VAL A 384 0.82 10.19 -40.48
N HIS A 385 2.09 10.05 -40.83
CA HIS A 385 2.99 11.19 -40.94
C HIS A 385 2.71 12.01 -42.20
N LYS A 386 2.45 13.30 -42.05
CA LYS A 386 2.51 14.30 -43.14
C LYS A 386 3.56 15.34 -42.80
N GLY A 387 4.78 15.11 -43.28
CA GLY A 387 5.96 15.90 -42.91
C GLY A 387 6.27 15.73 -41.41
N ARG A 388 6.43 16.85 -40.71
CA ARG A 388 6.70 16.87 -39.25
C ARG A 388 5.46 16.61 -38.37
N ASN A 389 4.27 16.47 -38.97
CA ASN A 389 3.01 16.32 -38.25
C ASN A 389 2.48 14.89 -38.30
N LEU A 390 2.03 14.41 -37.15
CA LEU A 390 1.34 13.13 -37.00
C LEU A 390 -0.18 13.38 -37.08
N ILE A 391 -0.87 12.78 -38.06
CA ILE A 391 -2.30 13.01 -38.32
C ILE A 391 -3.09 11.74 -37.99
N ALA A 392 -4.15 11.89 -37.20
CA ALA A 392 -5.05 10.80 -36.84
C ALA A 392 -5.88 10.29 -38.03
N GLN A 393 -5.94 8.96 -38.19
CA GLN A 393 -6.79 8.26 -39.14
C GLN A 393 -8.20 7.99 -38.56
N PRO A 394 -9.20 7.65 -39.38
CA PRO A 394 -10.53 7.26 -38.90
C PRO A 394 -10.52 6.19 -37.81
N ALA A 395 -9.61 5.21 -37.90
CA ALA A 395 -9.45 4.16 -36.89
C ALA A 395 -9.09 4.71 -35.50
N ALA A 396 -8.31 5.80 -35.42
CA ALA A 396 -7.99 6.46 -34.16
C ALA A 396 -9.22 7.11 -33.52
N TRP A 397 -10.10 7.71 -34.32
CA TRP A 397 -11.34 8.29 -33.81
C TRP A 397 -12.29 7.23 -33.26
N THR A 398 -12.38 6.06 -33.92
CA THR A 398 -13.13 4.92 -33.40
C THR A 398 -12.53 4.41 -32.07
N LEU A 399 -11.20 4.26 -31.99
CA LEU A 399 -10.55 3.84 -30.75
C LEU A 399 -10.74 4.85 -29.62
N LEU A 400 -10.72 6.15 -29.92
CA LEU A 400 -10.93 7.24 -28.96
C LEU A 400 -12.29 7.14 -28.25
N GLU A 401 -13.36 6.84 -29.00
CA GLU A 401 -14.71 6.70 -28.45
C GLU A 401 -14.76 5.61 -27.36
N TYR A 402 -14.22 4.42 -27.65
CA TYR A 402 -14.15 3.32 -26.68
C TYR A 402 -13.20 3.61 -25.52
N CYS A 403 -12.08 4.30 -25.76
CA CYS A 403 -11.17 4.71 -24.68
C CYS A 403 -11.87 5.65 -23.70
N GLN A 404 -12.67 6.59 -24.19
CA GLN A 404 -13.46 7.50 -23.35
C GLN A 404 -14.48 6.74 -22.51
N GLU A 405 -15.18 5.76 -23.10
CA GLU A 405 -16.15 4.93 -22.37
C GLU A 405 -15.47 4.12 -21.26
N VAL A 406 -14.36 3.45 -21.56
CA VAL A 406 -13.59 2.66 -20.58
C VAL A 406 -13.07 3.54 -19.44
N MET A 407 -12.52 4.72 -19.76
CA MET A 407 -12.07 5.67 -18.74
C MET A 407 -13.21 6.16 -17.87
N HIS A 408 -14.39 6.41 -18.45
CA HIS A 408 -15.57 6.82 -17.70
C HIS A 408 -16.07 5.73 -16.75
N VAL A 409 -16.18 4.49 -17.23
CA VAL A 409 -16.57 3.34 -16.41
C VAL A 409 -15.60 3.13 -15.26
N MET A 410 -14.29 3.20 -15.52
CA MET A 410 -13.29 3.01 -14.48
C MET A 410 -13.30 4.15 -13.45
N ALA A 411 -13.43 5.40 -13.90
CA ALA A 411 -13.57 6.56 -13.00
C ALA A 411 -14.79 6.42 -12.08
N ARG A 412 -15.93 5.99 -12.62
CA ARG A 412 -17.13 5.69 -11.84
C ARG A 412 -16.90 4.54 -10.86
N GLY A 413 -16.24 3.45 -11.28
CA GLY A 413 -15.92 2.32 -10.42
C GLY A 413 -15.03 2.73 -9.24
N LEU A 414 -14.01 3.57 -9.48
CA LEU A 414 -13.16 4.13 -8.43
C LEU A 414 -13.94 5.01 -7.46
N GLU A 415 -14.86 5.83 -7.97
CA GLU A 415 -15.69 6.70 -7.14
C GLU A 415 -16.67 5.89 -6.27
N GLU A 416 -17.35 4.90 -6.84
CA GLU A 416 -18.23 4.00 -6.07
C GLU A 416 -17.45 3.16 -5.04
N THR A 417 -16.21 2.77 -5.37
CA THR A 417 -15.31 2.10 -4.42
C THR A 417 -14.99 3.03 -3.24
N ARG A 418 -14.67 4.30 -3.51
CA ARG A 418 -14.42 5.31 -2.47
C ARG A 418 -15.66 5.55 -1.62
N LYS A 419 -16.84 5.70 -2.23
CA LYS A 419 -18.11 5.85 -1.51
C LYS A 419 -18.39 4.67 -0.59
N THR A 420 -18.20 3.44 -1.08
CA THR A 420 -18.38 2.22 -0.30
C THR A 420 -17.40 2.16 0.87
N ALA A 421 -16.17 2.63 0.67
CA ALA A 421 -15.16 2.77 1.72
C ALA A 421 -15.36 4.01 2.62
N GLY A 422 -16.39 4.82 2.39
CA GLY A 422 -16.63 6.06 3.14
C GLY A 422 -15.63 7.20 2.85
N VAL A 423 -14.75 7.06 1.85
CA VAL A 423 -13.68 8.00 1.53
C VAL A 423 -14.19 9.10 0.59
N GLY A 424 -13.89 10.36 0.92
CA GLY A 424 -14.07 11.48 -0.01
C GLY A 424 -15.53 11.90 -0.31
N GLN A 425 -16.50 11.53 0.53
CA GLN A 425 -17.92 11.84 0.34
C GLN A 425 -18.31 13.33 0.49
N GLY A 426 -17.35 14.26 0.48
CA GLY A 426 -17.61 15.69 0.70
C GLY A 426 -18.17 16.02 2.09
N ARG A 427 -18.19 15.05 3.00
CA ARG A 427 -18.68 15.16 4.37
C ARG A 427 -17.69 14.49 5.31
N LEU A 428 -17.43 15.11 6.45
CA LEU A 428 -16.51 14.62 7.47
C LEU A 428 -17.18 14.72 8.85
N ARG A 429 -17.39 13.57 9.49
CA ARG A 429 -18.03 13.42 10.80
C ARG A 429 -16.95 13.40 11.87
N VAL A 430 -16.91 14.43 12.70
CA VAL A 430 -15.86 14.63 13.69
C VAL A 430 -16.46 14.59 15.10
N GLY A 431 -15.96 13.68 15.93
CA GLY A 431 -16.23 13.66 17.36
C GLY A 431 -15.35 14.64 18.12
N THR A 432 -15.84 15.27 19.17
CA THR A 432 -14.99 16.11 20.01
C THR A 432 -15.49 16.20 21.44
N LEU A 433 -14.55 16.37 22.38
CA LEU A 433 -14.87 16.70 23.77
C LEU A 433 -15.55 18.06 23.88
N TYR A 434 -16.49 18.20 24.82
CA TYR A 434 -17.20 19.45 25.12
C TYR A 434 -16.26 20.63 25.34
N SER A 435 -15.14 20.41 26.04
CA SER A 435 -14.14 21.45 26.33
C SER A 435 -13.36 21.95 25.12
N LEU A 436 -13.44 21.31 23.96
CA LEU A 436 -12.67 21.70 22.77
C LEU A 436 -13.46 22.59 21.79
N THR A 437 -14.75 22.78 22.04
CA THR A 437 -15.67 23.54 21.15
C THR A 437 -15.43 25.03 21.15
N LEU A 438 -14.77 25.57 22.17
CA LEU A 438 -14.63 27.02 22.33
C LEU A 438 -13.52 27.63 21.48
N GLU A 439 -12.41 26.91 21.31
CA GLU A 439 -11.21 27.46 20.68
C GLU A 439 -10.60 26.51 19.66
N THR A 440 -10.23 25.30 20.08
CA THR A 440 -9.55 24.32 19.21
C THR A 440 -10.40 23.91 18.00
N VAL A 441 -11.64 23.47 18.22
CA VAL A 441 -12.52 23.00 17.14
C VAL A 441 -12.86 24.13 16.15
N PRO A 442 -13.26 25.34 16.57
CA PRO A 442 -13.49 26.46 15.64
C PRO A 442 -12.27 26.80 14.77
N HIS A 443 -11.05 26.80 15.34
CA HIS A 443 -9.83 27.06 14.57
C HIS A 443 -9.62 26.00 13.49
N LEU A 444 -9.74 24.72 13.85
CA LEU A 444 -9.57 23.62 12.91
C LEU A 444 -10.64 23.64 11.81
N ILE A 445 -11.90 23.90 12.16
CA ILE A 445 -13.00 24.00 11.20
C ILE A 445 -12.76 25.17 10.23
N MET A 446 -12.32 26.33 10.73
CA MET A 446 -12.03 27.49 9.89
C MET A 446 -10.91 27.17 8.89
N GLY A 447 -9.81 26.56 9.34
CA GLY A 447 -8.73 26.10 8.45
C GLY A 447 -9.21 25.09 7.42
N MET A 448 -10.02 24.12 7.85
CA MET A 448 -10.64 23.13 6.97
C MET A 448 -11.53 23.77 5.90
N LYS A 449 -12.38 24.74 6.27
CA LYS A 449 -13.25 25.46 5.33
C LYS A 449 -12.48 26.36 4.36
N LEU A 450 -11.34 26.92 4.77
CA LEU A 450 -10.47 27.67 3.86
C LEU A 450 -9.79 26.77 2.83
N ARG A 451 -9.36 25.57 3.22
CA ARG A 451 -8.75 24.58 2.31
C ARG A 451 -9.76 23.83 1.45
N ARG A 452 -10.93 23.54 1.99
CA ARG A 452 -12.00 22.75 1.38
C ARG A 452 -13.36 23.41 1.64
N PRO A 453 -13.74 24.43 0.86
CA PRO A 453 -14.98 25.18 1.06
C PRO A 453 -16.24 24.30 1.02
N ASP A 454 -16.25 23.35 0.09
CA ASP A 454 -17.38 22.46 -0.18
C ASP A 454 -17.50 21.28 0.81
N LEU A 455 -16.55 21.12 1.73
CA LEU A 455 -16.58 20.02 2.71
C LEU A 455 -17.62 20.29 3.80
N GLU A 456 -18.63 19.44 3.92
CA GLU A 456 -19.54 19.44 5.06
C GLU A 456 -18.86 18.83 6.29
N LEU A 457 -19.06 19.46 7.45
CA LEU A 457 -18.48 19.03 8.72
C LEU A 457 -19.61 18.81 9.71
N ASP A 458 -19.75 17.58 10.21
CA ASP A 458 -20.66 17.27 11.32
C ASP A 458 -19.87 17.13 12.60
N LEU A 459 -20.35 17.78 13.66
CA LEU A 459 -19.74 17.66 14.97
C LEU A 459 -20.64 16.85 15.89
N THR A 460 -20.05 15.82 16.51
CA THR A 460 -20.69 15.07 17.59
C THR A 460 -19.92 15.30 18.89
N MET A 461 -20.64 15.69 19.93
CA MET A 461 -20.06 15.95 21.24
C MET A 461 -20.25 14.73 22.13
N GLY A 462 -19.20 14.32 22.84
CA GLY A 462 -19.27 13.13 23.68
C GLY A 462 -18.13 13.01 24.66
N SER A 463 -18.18 11.94 25.46
CA SER A 463 -17.11 11.51 26.34
C SER A 463 -16.03 10.74 25.56
N ASN A 464 -14.84 10.54 26.14
CA ASN A 464 -13.76 9.81 25.47
C ASN A 464 -14.21 8.41 25.02
N GLU A 465 -14.82 7.66 25.93
CA GLU A 465 -15.28 6.29 25.69
C GLU A 465 -16.34 6.23 24.57
N VAL A 466 -17.33 7.12 24.60
CA VAL A 466 -18.39 7.17 23.59
C VAL A 466 -17.80 7.51 22.22
N LEU A 467 -16.91 8.50 22.16
CA LEU A 467 -16.31 8.94 20.89
C LEU A 467 -15.37 7.89 20.30
N LEU A 468 -14.58 7.20 21.12
CA LEU A 468 -13.72 6.10 20.68
C LEU A 468 -14.55 4.96 20.09
N LYS A 469 -15.59 4.51 20.81
CA LYS A 469 -16.51 3.49 20.30
C LYS A 469 -17.17 3.90 18.98
N MET A 470 -17.64 5.15 18.90
CA MET A 470 -18.22 5.69 17.67
C MET A 470 -17.23 5.73 16.50
N LEU A 471 -15.94 5.96 16.76
CA LEU A 471 -14.88 5.89 15.76
C LEU A 471 -14.63 4.44 15.31
N GLU A 472 -14.53 3.50 16.26
CA GLU A 472 -14.34 2.07 15.99
C GLU A 472 -15.50 1.48 15.17
N ASP A 473 -16.74 1.88 15.48
CA ASP A 473 -17.95 1.48 14.76
C ASP A 473 -18.08 2.18 13.37
N GLY A 474 -17.17 3.10 13.03
CA GLY A 474 -17.18 3.84 11.76
C GLY A 474 -18.29 4.91 11.64
N THR A 475 -18.96 5.24 12.75
CA THR A 475 -19.96 6.30 12.79
C THR A 475 -19.34 7.69 12.74
N LEU A 476 -18.10 7.83 13.24
CA LEU A 476 -17.26 9.02 13.11
C LEU A 476 -16.04 8.72 12.24
N ASP A 477 -15.56 9.74 11.56
CA ASP A 477 -14.38 9.66 10.69
C ASP A 477 -13.09 10.06 11.42
N ALA A 478 -13.20 10.98 12.38
CA ALA A 478 -12.13 11.40 13.28
C ALA A 478 -12.71 11.84 14.63
N ILE A 479 -11.88 11.85 15.66
CA ILE A 479 -12.25 12.37 16.99
C ILE A 479 -11.15 13.28 17.56
N LEU A 480 -11.54 14.25 18.38
CA LEU A 480 -10.66 15.11 19.14
C LEU A 480 -10.88 14.86 20.63
N ILE A 481 -9.92 14.18 21.25
CA ILE A 481 -10.03 13.68 22.62
C ILE A 481 -8.75 13.94 23.42
N SER A 482 -8.84 13.77 24.74
CA SER A 482 -7.66 13.67 25.60
C SER A 482 -7.20 12.22 25.65
N ILE A 483 -5.90 11.97 25.51
CA ILE A 483 -5.30 10.63 25.49
C ILE A 483 -4.50 10.40 26.77
N SER A 484 -4.73 9.25 27.41
CA SER A 484 -3.81 8.61 28.37
C SER A 484 -2.92 7.63 27.61
N GLU A 485 -1.63 7.53 27.94
CA GLU A 485 -0.68 6.67 27.20
C GLU A 485 -1.09 5.18 27.13
N SER A 486 -1.99 4.73 28.01
CA SER A 486 -2.48 3.36 28.15
C SER A 486 -3.68 2.98 27.27
N ASP A 487 -4.38 3.95 26.66
CA ASP A 487 -5.78 3.73 26.25
C ASP A 487 -6.02 3.61 24.74
N ILE A 488 -4.97 3.70 23.90
CA ILE A 488 -5.14 3.71 22.45
C ILE A 488 -4.28 2.65 21.77
N ASP A 489 -4.95 1.78 21.03
CA ASP A 489 -4.32 0.87 20.08
C ASP A 489 -3.73 1.64 18.89
N ARG A 490 -2.43 1.92 18.96
CA ARG A 490 -1.69 2.62 17.89
C ARG A 490 -1.49 1.79 16.61
N ASN A 491 -1.87 0.51 16.61
CA ASN A 491 -1.81 -0.29 15.39
C ASN A 491 -2.98 0.05 14.46
N SER A 492 -4.18 0.20 15.02
CA SER A 492 -5.43 0.47 14.29
C SER A 492 -5.76 1.96 14.17
N LEU A 493 -5.30 2.79 15.10
CA LEU A 493 -5.60 4.22 15.15
C LEU A 493 -4.34 5.07 14.89
N GLU A 494 -4.50 6.08 14.04
CA GLU A 494 -3.53 7.15 13.86
C GLU A 494 -3.80 8.24 14.91
N VAL A 495 -2.75 8.64 15.63
CA VAL A 495 -2.82 9.64 16.70
C VAL A 495 -1.94 10.84 16.34
N LEU A 496 -2.58 12.00 16.18
CA LEU A 496 -1.91 13.25 15.93
C LEU A 496 -1.96 14.16 17.17
N PRO A 497 -0.86 14.30 17.93
CA PRO A 497 -0.82 15.16 19.10
C PRO A 497 -0.99 16.64 18.70
N LEU A 498 -1.81 17.36 19.46
CA LEU A 498 -2.04 18.80 19.30
C LEU A 498 -1.30 19.60 20.37
N PHE A 499 -1.62 19.40 21.65
CA PHE A 499 -1.01 20.13 22.76
C PHE A 499 -1.25 19.41 24.10
N HIS A 500 -0.41 19.74 25.09
CA HIS A 500 -0.62 19.33 26.48
C HIS A 500 -1.42 20.40 27.21
N ASP A 501 -2.32 19.99 28.09
CA ASP A 501 -3.08 20.89 28.93
C ASP A 501 -2.98 20.52 30.40
N ASP A 502 -2.64 21.53 31.20
CA ASP A 502 -2.52 21.45 32.64
C ASP A 502 -3.91 21.46 33.29
N ILE A 503 -4.08 20.69 34.37
CA ILE A 503 -5.28 20.75 35.21
C ILE A 503 -5.11 21.79 36.33
N TYR A 504 -6.17 22.56 36.59
CA TYR A 504 -6.23 23.61 37.60
C TYR A 504 -7.33 23.33 38.63
N LEU A 505 -7.12 23.78 39.86
CA LEU A 505 -8.19 23.93 40.83
C LEU A 505 -9.03 25.15 40.46
N ALA A 506 -10.33 24.92 40.26
CA ALA A 506 -11.30 25.97 40.01
C ALA A 506 -12.19 26.17 41.24
N ALA A 507 -12.27 27.41 41.70
CA ALA A 507 -13.03 27.82 42.87
C ALA A 507 -14.01 28.94 42.51
N PRO A 508 -15.15 29.05 43.22
CA PRO A 508 -16.07 30.18 43.05
C PRO A 508 -15.35 31.52 43.23
N ALA A 509 -15.78 32.57 42.49
CA ALA A 509 -15.20 33.91 42.64
C ALA A 509 -15.28 34.46 44.09
N THR A 510 -16.27 34.02 44.86
CA THR A 510 -16.48 34.40 46.27
C THR A 510 -15.60 33.65 47.27
N ALA A 511 -14.87 32.61 46.85
CA ALA A 511 -14.02 31.83 47.73
C ALA A 511 -12.79 32.65 48.17
N THR A 512 -12.38 32.50 49.43
CA THR A 512 -11.17 33.12 49.97
C THR A 512 -10.04 32.10 49.90
N ILE A 513 -9.20 32.22 48.87
CA ILE A 513 -8.09 31.28 48.60
C ILE A 513 -6.81 32.07 48.31
N ASP A 514 -5.68 31.54 48.74
CA ASP A 514 -4.37 32.12 48.46
C ASP A 514 -3.94 31.78 47.03
N THR A 515 -3.95 32.78 46.14
CA THR A 515 -3.53 32.62 44.74
C THR A 515 -2.04 32.86 44.53
N SER A 516 -1.28 33.16 45.59
CA SER A 516 0.16 33.46 45.50
C SER A 516 1.05 32.21 45.40
N SER A 517 0.50 31.03 45.74
CA SER A 517 1.20 29.75 45.71
C SER A 517 0.38 28.67 44.98
N PRO A 518 1.01 27.61 44.45
CA PRO A 518 0.29 26.47 43.88
C PRO A 518 -0.62 25.81 44.92
N ALA A 519 -1.82 25.39 44.49
CA ALA A 519 -2.81 24.78 45.37
C ALA A 519 -2.38 23.38 45.82
N ASP A 520 -2.21 23.18 47.12
CA ASP A 520 -2.12 21.86 47.73
C ASP A 520 -3.53 21.35 48.05
N LEU A 521 -3.95 20.24 47.43
CA LEU A 521 -5.29 19.70 47.61
C LEU A 521 -5.65 19.40 49.06
N ARG A 522 -4.66 19.14 49.93
CA ARG A 522 -4.87 18.87 51.36
C ARG A 522 -5.45 20.06 52.10
N ASP A 523 -5.18 21.29 51.65
CA ASP A 523 -5.70 22.52 52.25
C ASP A 523 -7.20 22.70 52.00
N TYR A 524 -7.75 21.95 51.04
CA TYR A 524 -9.16 22.01 50.63
C TYR A 524 -9.96 20.78 51.08
N ARG A 525 -9.46 20.01 52.05
CA ARG A 525 -10.12 18.77 52.54
C ARG A 525 -11.55 18.98 53.02
N ASP A 526 -11.82 20.11 53.65
CA ASP A 526 -13.15 20.43 54.21
C ASP A 526 -14.05 21.15 53.19
N GLN A 527 -13.61 21.31 51.94
CA GLN A 527 -14.39 21.95 50.89
C GLN A 527 -15.26 20.94 50.15
N LYS A 528 -16.36 21.47 49.62
CA LYS A 528 -17.30 20.74 48.77
C LYS A 528 -16.84 20.76 47.33
N PHE A 529 -16.99 19.63 46.64
CA PHE A 529 -16.58 19.48 45.24
C PHE A 529 -17.75 19.14 44.31
N VAL A 530 -17.64 19.63 43.09
CA VAL A 530 -18.44 19.22 41.94
C VAL A 530 -17.54 18.44 41.00
N SER A 531 -18.00 17.31 40.48
CA SER A 531 -17.20 16.45 39.61
C SER A 531 -17.98 16.07 38.35
N LEU A 532 -17.26 15.66 37.31
CA LEU A 532 -17.87 15.03 36.15
C LEU A 532 -18.31 13.60 36.48
N ALA A 533 -19.27 13.07 35.72
CA ALA A 533 -19.62 11.67 35.79
C ALA A 533 -18.49 10.78 35.22
N GLU A 534 -18.56 9.49 35.52
CA GLU A 534 -17.63 8.50 34.99
C GLU A 534 -17.64 8.50 33.45
N GLY A 535 -16.48 8.26 32.84
CA GLY A 535 -16.28 8.29 31.39
C GLY A 535 -16.00 9.67 30.79
N PHE A 536 -16.26 10.77 31.51
CA PHE A 536 -15.97 12.13 31.03
C PHE A 536 -14.51 12.56 31.29
N ALA A 537 -14.02 13.47 30.45
CA ALA A 537 -12.67 14.02 30.57
C ALA A 537 -12.43 14.57 31.98
N THR A 538 -11.22 14.38 32.53
CA THR A 538 -10.80 14.73 33.90
C THR A 538 -11.40 13.93 35.06
N TYR A 539 -12.36 13.02 34.87
CA TYR A 539 -12.87 12.18 35.98
C TYR A 539 -11.78 11.31 36.63
N ALA A 540 -11.05 10.52 35.83
CA ALA A 540 -10.00 9.65 36.33
C ALA A 540 -8.87 10.45 36.99
N GLY A 541 -8.45 11.55 36.35
CA GLY A 541 -7.46 12.46 36.93
C GLY A 541 -7.95 13.10 38.24
N PHE A 542 -9.23 13.44 38.32
CA PHE A 542 -9.82 13.95 39.55
C PHE A 542 -9.68 12.93 40.68
N GLN A 543 -10.07 11.67 40.45
CA GLN A 543 -9.91 10.62 41.47
C GLN A 543 -8.46 10.39 41.86
N GLU A 544 -7.55 10.32 40.89
CA GLU A 544 -6.13 10.11 41.12
C GLU A 544 -5.52 11.23 41.97
N ALA A 545 -5.84 12.49 41.67
CA ALA A 545 -5.31 13.63 42.41
C ALA A 545 -5.72 13.61 43.90
N PHE A 546 -6.97 13.28 44.20
CA PHE A 546 -7.44 13.14 45.58
C PHE A 546 -6.91 11.88 46.27
N HIS A 547 -6.71 10.79 45.51
CA HIS A 547 -6.05 9.59 46.01
C HIS A 547 -4.62 9.91 46.46
N VAL A 548 -3.84 10.61 45.64
CA VAL A 548 -2.48 11.07 45.97
C VAL A 548 -2.49 12.05 47.15
N ALA A 549 -3.50 12.92 47.26
CA ALA A 549 -3.68 13.83 48.39
C ALA A 549 -4.07 13.11 49.70
N GLY A 550 -4.47 11.84 49.63
CA GLY A 550 -4.75 10.99 50.79
C GLY A 550 -6.08 11.28 51.48
N PHE A 551 -7.10 11.76 50.76
CA PHE A 551 -8.45 11.91 51.29
C PHE A 551 -9.53 11.75 50.21
N GLU A 552 -10.76 11.40 50.63
CA GLU A 552 -11.92 11.36 49.74
C GLU A 552 -12.67 12.71 49.78
N PRO A 553 -12.89 13.38 48.63
CA PRO A 553 -13.57 14.68 48.60
C PRO A 553 -15.09 14.54 48.79
N GLU A 554 -15.73 15.52 49.45
CA GLU A 554 -17.20 15.59 49.54
C GLU A 554 -17.78 16.04 48.18
N ILE A 555 -18.24 15.09 47.37
CA ILE A 555 -18.87 15.39 46.08
C ILE A 555 -20.36 15.73 46.28
N VAL A 556 -20.72 16.99 46.03
CA VAL A 556 -22.10 17.49 46.18
C VAL A 556 -22.99 17.00 45.04
N THR A 557 -22.45 17.03 43.81
CA THR A 557 -23.19 16.61 42.62
C THR A 557 -22.24 16.20 41.51
N ARG A 558 -22.75 15.38 40.60
CA ARG A 558 -22.05 14.94 39.39
C ARG A 558 -22.83 15.35 38.16
N VAL A 559 -22.13 15.80 37.13
CA VAL A 559 -22.72 16.29 35.87
C VAL A 559 -22.05 15.64 34.67
N ASN A 560 -22.77 15.64 33.54
CA ASN A 560 -22.36 14.96 32.31
C ASN A 560 -21.71 15.90 31.29
N ASP A 561 -21.42 17.14 31.65
CA ASP A 561 -20.69 18.05 30.77
C ASP A 561 -19.95 19.12 31.59
N ILE A 562 -18.83 19.56 31.04
CA ILE A 562 -17.93 20.50 31.72
C ILE A 562 -18.55 21.89 31.91
N PHE A 563 -19.46 22.31 31.04
CA PHE A 563 -20.08 23.63 31.12
C PHE A 563 -21.06 23.68 32.31
N SER A 564 -21.91 22.66 32.46
CA SER A 564 -22.77 22.49 33.63
C SER A 564 -21.96 22.44 34.92
N MET A 565 -20.82 21.75 34.92
CA MET A 565 -19.92 21.69 36.08
C MET A 565 -19.43 23.09 36.45
N LEU A 566 -18.96 23.86 35.48
CA LEU A 566 -18.44 25.20 35.70
C LEU A 566 -19.54 26.19 36.10
N SER A 567 -20.76 26.06 35.58
CA SER A 567 -21.90 26.86 36.03
C SER A 567 -22.24 26.63 37.50
N LEU A 568 -22.10 25.40 38.00
CA LEU A 568 -22.29 25.10 39.43
C LEU A 568 -21.17 25.72 40.30
N VAL A 569 -19.93 25.70 39.83
CA VAL A 569 -18.80 26.34 40.51
C VAL A 569 -19.00 27.86 40.55
N GLN A 570 -19.41 28.48 39.44
CA GLN A 570 -19.77 29.90 39.38
C GLN A 570 -20.90 30.25 40.36
N ALA A 571 -21.88 29.36 40.51
CA ALA A 571 -22.99 29.52 41.46
C ALA A 571 -22.59 29.29 42.93
N GLY A 572 -21.33 28.92 43.21
CA GLY A 572 -20.82 28.72 44.57
C GLY A 572 -21.16 27.35 45.17
N VAL A 573 -21.55 26.36 44.35
CA VAL A 573 -21.94 25.02 44.82
C VAL A 573 -20.74 24.24 45.36
N GLY A 574 -19.55 24.47 44.82
CA GLY A 574 -18.31 23.82 45.25
C GLY A 574 -17.12 24.13 44.35
N PHE A 575 -16.00 23.49 44.65
CA PHE A 575 -14.74 23.51 43.91
C PHE A 575 -14.72 22.40 42.84
N THR A 576 -13.81 22.47 41.88
CA THR A 576 -13.59 21.37 40.92
C THR A 576 -12.17 21.38 40.34
N LEU A 577 -11.82 20.33 39.60
CA LEU A 577 -10.61 20.28 38.80
C LEU A 577 -10.96 20.44 37.32
N MET A 578 -10.35 21.42 36.67
CA MET A 578 -10.71 21.87 35.34
C MET A 578 -9.47 21.96 34.44
N PRO A 579 -9.56 21.58 33.16
CA PRO A 579 -8.51 21.81 32.18
C PRO A 579 -8.21 23.30 31.94
N GLY A 580 -6.92 23.64 31.80
CA GLY A 580 -6.42 25.00 31.57
C GLY A 580 -6.98 25.67 30.31
N ARG A 581 -7.32 24.90 29.27
CA ARG A 581 -8.01 25.40 28.06
C ARG A 581 -9.33 26.15 28.34
N MET A 582 -9.96 25.91 29.48
CA MET A 582 -11.20 26.60 29.88
C MET A 582 -10.93 27.93 30.60
N LYS A 583 -9.69 28.23 30.97
CA LYS A 583 -9.30 29.42 31.75
C LYS A 583 -9.80 30.73 31.14
N LYS A 584 -9.55 30.94 29.84
CA LYS A 584 -9.84 32.20 29.13
C LYS A 584 -11.32 32.60 29.16
N MET A 585 -12.23 31.63 29.20
CA MET A 585 -13.67 31.90 29.25
C MET A 585 -14.14 32.22 30.67
N TYR A 586 -13.52 31.62 31.68
CA TYR A 586 -14.02 31.62 33.05
C TYR A 586 -13.19 32.46 34.03
N GLU A 587 -12.05 33.02 33.62
CA GLU A 587 -11.12 33.80 34.45
C GLU A 587 -11.77 34.95 35.25
N ASN A 588 -12.87 35.51 34.74
CA ASN A 588 -13.60 36.61 35.39
C ASN A 588 -14.72 36.13 36.32
N THR A 589 -14.95 34.82 36.43
CA THR A 589 -16.10 34.22 37.13
C THR A 589 -15.73 33.09 38.09
N VAL A 590 -14.56 32.49 37.92
CA VAL A 590 -14.00 31.48 38.81
C VAL A 590 -12.53 31.83 39.05
N GLN A 591 -12.06 31.57 40.27
CA GLN A 591 -10.64 31.69 40.60
C GLN A 591 -9.94 30.38 40.19
N LEU A 592 -8.75 30.50 39.59
CA LEU A 592 -8.01 29.37 39.03
C LEU A 592 -6.61 29.31 39.61
N LEU A 593 -6.29 28.19 40.25
CA LEU A 593 -4.98 27.93 40.85
C LEU A 593 -4.36 26.71 40.21
N LYS A 594 -3.08 26.83 39.85
CA LYS A 594 -2.30 25.68 39.40
C LYS A 594 -2.10 24.74 40.58
N LEU A 595 -2.24 23.44 40.37
CA LEU A 595 -2.00 22.45 41.43
C LEU A 595 -0.51 22.37 41.76
N SER A 596 -0.19 22.00 43.00
CA SER A 596 1.19 21.67 43.37
C SER A 596 1.70 20.47 42.55
N GLU A 597 3.02 20.39 42.31
CA GLU A 597 3.64 19.36 41.45
C GLU A 597 3.21 17.92 41.78
N SER A 598 3.01 17.60 43.07
CA SER A 598 2.57 16.29 43.54
C SER A 598 1.24 15.81 42.95
N TYR A 599 0.38 16.73 42.49
CA TYR A 599 -0.95 16.44 41.94
C TYR A 599 -1.09 16.95 40.49
N GLN A 600 -0.02 17.51 39.93
CA GLN A 600 -0.09 18.17 38.63
C GLN A 600 -0.29 17.12 37.54
N MET A 601 -1.42 17.21 36.84
CA MET A 601 -1.75 16.33 35.74
C MET A 601 -1.71 17.10 34.43
N GLN A 602 -1.19 16.44 33.40
CA GLN A 602 -1.21 16.93 32.02
C GLN A 602 -1.97 15.96 31.13
N GLN A 603 -2.89 16.52 30.35
CA GLN A 603 -3.64 15.78 29.34
C GLN A 603 -3.10 16.09 27.96
N LEU A 604 -2.75 15.07 27.19
CA LEU A 604 -2.43 15.23 25.77
C LEU A 604 -3.73 15.30 24.96
N ILE A 605 -4.01 16.44 24.34
CA ILE A 605 -5.07 16.55 23.34
C ILE A 605 -4.55 16.15 21.99
N ALA A 606 -5.32 15.35 21.26
CA ALA A 606 -4.94 14.86 19.94
C ALA A 606 -6.14 14.69 19.02
N ILE A 607 -5.86 14.66 17.73
CA ILE A 607 -6.78 14.17 16.70
C ILE A 607 -6.51 12.68 16.53
N VAL A 608 -7.55 11.86 16.54
CA VAL A 608 -7.47 10.41 16.38
C VAL A 608 -8.39 9.98 15.24
N PHE A 609 -7.90 9.14 14.33
CA PHE A 609 -8.70 8.58 13.24
C PHE A 609 -8.17 7.19 12.84
N ALA A 610 -8.97 6.41 12.12
CA ALA A 610 -8.59 5.06 11.73
C ALA A 610 -7.41 5.06 10.74
N ARG A 611 -6.40 4.23 11.00
CA ARG A 611 -5.15 4.19 10.21
C ARG A 611 -5.36 3.72 8.78
N ASN A 612 -6.33 2.82 8.55
CA ASN A 612 -6.76 2.40 7.21
C ASN A 612 -7.34 3.55 6.36
N ARG A 613 -7.66 4.70 6.98
CA ARG A 613 -8.12 5.92 6.32
C ARG A 613 -7.07 7.04 6.29
N GLU A 614 -5.80 6.74 6.57
CA GLU A 614 -4.70 7.72 6.53
C GLU A 614 -4.57 8.46 5.18
N ARG A 615 -5.06 7.84 4.10
CA ARG A 615 -5.03 8.42 2.75
C ARG A 615 -6.28 9.20 2.38
N ASP A 616 -7.26 9.29 3.29
CA ASP A 616 -8.46 10.09 3.06
C ASP A 616 -8.08 11.58 2.94
N PRO A 617 -8.38 12.24 1.80
CA PRO A 617 -7.99 13.62 1.60
C PRO A 617 -8.57 14.61 2.63
N SER A 618 -9.75 14.33 3.21
CA SER A 618 -10.37 15.16 4.24
C SER A 618 -9.68 14.96 5.59
N LEU A 619 -9.29 13.73 5.94
CA LEU A 619 -8.52 13.46 7.15
C LEU A 619 -7.09 14.02 7.06
N LEU A 620 -6.47 13.93 5.89
CA LEU A 620 -5.16 14.56 5.64
C LEU A 620 -5.21 16.08 5.79
N ALA A 621 -6.28 16.71 5.30
CA ALA A 621 -6.50 18.15 5.50
C ALA A 621 -6.68 18.47 6.99
N LEU A 622 -7.47 17.68 7.72
CA LEU A 622 -7.69 17.86 9.17
C LEU A 622 -6.38 17.68 9.94
N ALA A 623 -5.57 16.69 9.58
CA ALA A 623 -4.25 16.45 10.17
C ALA A 623 -3.27 17.60 9.88
N ALA A 624 -3.29 18.14 8.66
CA ALA A 624 -2.47 19.30 8.31
C ALA A 624 -2.87 20.55 9.13
N GLU A 625 -4.17 20.82 9.28
CA GLU A 625 -4.66 21.89 10.15
C GLU A 625 -4.31 21.66 11.61
N GLY A 626 -4.44 20.42 12.10
CA GLY A 626 -4.01 20.02 13.44
C GLY A 626 -2.54 20.34 13.71
N ARG A 627 -1.65 19.96 12.79
CA ARG A 627 -0.21 20.28 12.89
C ARG A 627 0.06 21.77 12.87
N MET A 628 -0.65 22.55 12.05
CA MET A 628 -0.51 24.00 12.02
C MET A 628 -0.97 24.65 13.31
N TYR A 629 -2.11 24.21 13.85
CA TYR A 629 -2.62 24.66 15.13
C TYR A 629 -1.65 24.33 16.28
N ALA A 630 -1.13 23.10 16.34
CA ALA A 630 -0.13 22.68 17.31
C ALA A 630 1.12 23.59 17.29
N ARG A 631 1.63 23.92 16.10
CA ARG A 631 2.76 24.85 15.93
C ARG A 631 2.42 26.27 16.40
N SER A 632 1.21 26.74 16.14
CA SER A 632 0.78 28.09 16.55
C SER A 632 0.79 28.25 18.08
N LEU A 633 0.48 27.19 18.82
CA LEU A 633 0.52 27.18 20.28
C LEU A 633 1.97 27.21 20.81
N GLN A 634 2.92 26.58 20.11
CA GLN A 634 4.34 26.59 20.48
C GLN A 634 5.01 27.95 20.25
N THR A 635 4.53 28.75 19.28
CA THR A 635 5.07 30.09 19.00
C THR A 635 4.57 31.18 19.95
N VAL A 636 3.56 30.89 20.78
CA VAL A 636 2.93 31.84 21.72
C VAL A 636 3.35 31.58 23.18
N GLY A 637 4.10 30.49 23.43
CA GLY A 637 4.57 30.08 24.75
C GLY A 637 5.86 30.75 25.21
#